data_AF-A0A921TC66-F1
#
_entry.id   AF-A0A921TC66-F1
#
_cell.length_a   1.000
_cell.length_b   1.000
_cell.length_c   1.000
_cell.angle_alpha   90.00
_cell.angle_beta   90.00
_cell.angle_gamma   90.00
#
_symmetry.space_group_name_H-M   'P 1'
#
loop_
_entity.id
_entity.type
_entity.pdbx_description
1 polymer ?
#
loop_
_entity_poly.entity_id
_entity_poly.type
_entity_poly.pdbx_seq_one_letter_code
_entity_poly.pdbx_strand_id
1 'polypeptide(L)'
;MRPLFWLISALFVVQTVFPLIRSSRWWIRMSDFPRLQIASALEVLLVAYLLLFGVTDRWDILYLLTVVPALSLQIFLIFPHTVAAPNQLMKASVH
;
A
#
# COMPACT_ATOMS: atom_id res chain seq x y z
N MET A 1 3.96 -12.03 19.95
CA MET A 1 3.29 -11.95 18.63
C MET A 1 3.29 -10.55 18.05
N ARG A 2 2.92 -9.49 18.78
CA ARG A 2 2.96 -8.10 18.27
C ARG A 2 4.23 -7.67 17.49
N PRO A 3 5.46 -7.99 17.94
CA PRO A 3 6.66 -7.59 17.20
C PRO A 3 6.72 -8.17 15.78
N LEU A 4 6.10 -9.32 15.54
CA LEU A 4 6.02 -9.93 14.21
C LEU A 4 5.17 -9.07 13.26
N PHE A 5 4.01 -8.59 13.72
CA PHE A 5 3.17 -7.68 12.96
C PHE A 5 3.89 -6.38 12.63
N TRP A 6 4.66 -5.85 13.59
CA TRP A 6 5.53 -4.70 13.37
C TRP A 6 6.57 -4.94 12.29
N LEU A 7 7.30 -6.05 12.35
CA LEU A 7 8.34 -6.38 11.37
C LEU A 7 7.77 -6.56 9.96
N ILE A 8 6.67 -7.32 9.84
CA ILE A 8 6.03 -7.59 8.55
C ILE A 8 5.42 -6.30 7.98
N SER A 9 4.69 -5.53 8.79
CA SER A 9 4.07 -4.28 8.33
C SER A 9 5.12 -3.24 7.96
N ALA A 10 6.23 -3.14 8.70
CA ALA A 10 7.32 -2.24 8.39
C ALA A 10 7.91 -2.51 6.99
N LEU A 11 8.05 -3.78 6.60
CA LEU A 11 8.49 -4.15 5.25
C LEU A 11 7.56 -3.57 4.18
N PHE A 12 6.23 -3.73 4.34
CA PHE A 12 5.24 -3.23 3.37
C PHE A 12 5.11 -1.69 3.38
N VAL A 13 5.24 -1.06 4.55
CA VAL A 13 5.26 0.41 4.68
C VAL A 13 6.48 0.97 3.94
N VAL A 14 7.65 0.38 4.13
CA VAL A 14 8.87 0.77 3.42
C VAL A 14 8.68 0.63 1.91
N GLN A 15 8.15 -0.51 1.43
CA GLN A 15 7.83 -0.73 0.02
C GLN A 15 6.83 0.31 -0.55
N THR A 16 5.96 0.88 0.28
CA THR A 16 5.03 1.95 -0.14
C THR A 16 5.73 3.28 -0.42
N VAL A 17 6.88 3.54 0.21
CA VAL A 17 7.65 4.79 0.01
C VAL A 17 8.55 4.71 -1.23
N PHE A 18 9.03 3.51 -1.61
CA PHE A 18 9.85 3.30 -2.80
C PHE A 18 9.34 3.97 -4.09
N PRO A 19 8.05 3.84 -4.48
CA PRO A 19 7.54 4.47 -5.71
C PRO A 19 7.53 6.01 -5.68
N LEU A 20 7.63 6.65 -4.51
CA LEU A 20 7.77 8.10 -4.40
C LEU A 20 9.18 8.57 -4.80
N ILE A 21 10.16 7.67 -4.77
CA ILE A 21 11.53 7.95 -5.16
C ILE A 21 11.63 7.87 -6.68
N ARG A 22 11.79 9.03 -7.35
CA ARG A 22 12.04 9.12 -8.80
C ARG A 22 13.43 8.58 -9.13
N SER A 23 13.54 7.27 -9.27
CA SER A 23 14.77 6.59 -9.68
C SER A 23 14.48 5.65 -10.85
N SER A 24 15.35 5.70 -11.86
CA SER A 24 15.24 4.88 -13.08
C SER A 24 15.67 3.42 -12.90
N ARG A 25 16.06 3.01 -11.68
CA ARG A 25 16.53 1.65 -11.42
C ARG A 25 15.38 0.63 -11.56
N TRP A 26 15.65 -0.46 -12.27
CA TRP A 26 14.66 -1.49 -12.65
C TRP A 26 13.87 -2.08 -11.47
N TRP A 27 14.53 -2.35 -10.34
CA TRP A 27 13.90 -2.87 -9.12
C TRP A 27 12.86 -1.93 -8.48
N ILE A 28 12.97 -0.61 -8.68
CA ILE A 28 12.03 0.39 -8.16
C ILE A 28 10.77 0.40 -9.03
N ARG A 29 10.93 0.27 -10.36
CA ARG A 29 9.81 0.04 -11.28
C ARG A 29 9.14 -1.32 -11.08
N MET A 30 9.88 -2.37 -10.73
CA MET A 30 9.29 -3.68 -10.45
C MET A 30 8.35 -3.61 -9.22
N SER A 31 8.71 -2.83 -8.20
CA SER A 31 7.84 -2.54 -7.04
C SER A 31 6.58 -1.71 -7.37
N ASP A 32 6.45 -1.15 -8.59
CA ASP A 32 5.22 -0.46 -9.01
C ASP A 32 4.09 -1.41 -9.41
N PHE A 33 4.38 -2.66 -9.75
CA PHE A 33 3.39 -3.65 -10.20
C PHE A 33 2.62 -4.37 -9.06
N PRO A 34 3.20 -4.66 -7.88
CA PRO A 34 2.49 -5.31 -6.78
C PRO A 34 1.68 -4.36 -5.88
N ARG A 35 1.33 -3.13 -6.29
CA ARG A 35 0.63 -2.15 -5.43
C ARG A 35 -0.62 -2.71 -4.75
N LEU A 36 -1.45 -3.44 -5.51
CA LEU A 36 -2.65 -4.09 -4.97
C LEU A 36 -2.31 -5.16 -3.93
N GLN A 37 -1.25 -5.95 -4.15
CA GLN A 37 -0.80 -6.97 -3.20
C GLN A 37 -0.31 -6.34 -1.89
N ILE A 38 0.42 -5.22 -1.98
CA ILE A 38 0.88 -4.46 -0.81
C ILE A 38 -0.31 -3.88 -0.04
N ALA A 39 -1.29 -3.29 -0.74
CA ALA A 39 -2.50 -2.76 -0.13
C ALA A 39 -3.29 -3.85 0.59
N SER A 40 -3.57 -4.97 -0.08
CA SER A 40 -4.28 -6.11 0.53
C SER A 40 -3.52 -6.72 1.71
N ALA A 41 -2.18 -6.82 1.64
CA ALA A 41 -1.38 -7.31 2.75
C ALA A 41 -1.45 -6.38 3.97
N LEU A 42 -1.33 -5.06 3.76
CA LEU A 42 -1.47 -4.06 4.83
C LEU A 42 -2.88 -4.07 5.44
N GLU A 43 -3.92 -4.22 4.62
CA GLU A 43 -5.31 -4.33 5.07
C GLU A 43 -5.52 -5.58 5.95
N VAL A 44 -5.09 -6.75 5.49
CA VAL A 44 -5.18 -8.01 6.25
C VAL A 44 -4.41 -7.92 7.56
N LEU A 45 -3.19 -7.36 7.54
CA LEU A 45 -2.38 -7.16 8.75
C LEU A 45 -3.04 -6.19 9.73
N LEU A 46 -3.64 -5.10 9.24
CA LEU A 46 -4.33 -4.12 10.06
C LEU A 46 -5.57 -4.74 10.74
N VAL A 47 -6.42 -5.42 9.96
CA VAL A 47 -7.63 -6.08 10.48
C VAL A 47 -7.25 -7.18 11.47
N ALA A 48 -6.31 -8.06 11.12
CA ALA A 48 -5.86 -9.12 12.01
C ALA A 48 -5.23 -8.58 13.30
N TYR A 49 -4.46 -7.48 13.23
CA TYR A 49 -3.89 -6.84 14.42
C TYR A 49 -4.99 -6.34 15.36
N LEU A 50 -5.98 -5.63 14.82
CA LEU A 50 -7.11 -5.09 15.60
C LEU A 50 -7.94 -6.20 16.24
N LEU A 51 -8.19 -7.31 15.52
CA LEU A 51 -8.96 -8.45 16.04
C LEU A 51 -8.20 -9.23 17.13
N LEU A 52 -6.88 -9.36 17.00
CA LEU A 52 -6.06 -10.17 17.93
C LEU A 52 -5.59 -9.39 19.16
N PHE A 53 -5.27 -8.10 19.01
CA PHE A 53 -4.65 -7.30 20.07
C PHE A 53 -5.50 -6.10 20.53
N GLY A 54 -6.43 -5.63 19.70
CA GLY A 54 -7.17 -4.40 19.97
C GLY A 54 -6.27 -3.16 20.07
N VAL A 55 -6.82 -2.09 20.63
CA VAL A 55 -6.09 -0.84 20.91
C VAL A 55 -6.12 -0.60 22.40
N THR A 56 -5.01 -0.86 23.06
CA THR A 56 -4.90 -0.88 24.52
C THR A 56 -3.82 0.06 25.03
N ASP A 57 -2.76 0.27 24.26
CA ASP A 57 -1.63 1.11 24.66
C ASP A 57 -1.13 2.03 23.54
N ARG A 58 -0.15 2.86 23.90
CA ARG A 58 0.49 3.82 22.97
C ARG A 58 1.21 3.16 21.80
N TRP A 59 1.64 1.90 21.92
CA TRP A 59 2.30 1.18 20.83
C TRP A 59 1.28 0.73 19.78
N ASP A 60 0.06 0.37 20.18
CA ASP A 60 -1.02 0.12 19.22
C ASP A 60 -1.36 1.38 18.42
N ILE A 61 -1.42 2.52 19.10
CA ILE A 61 -1.65 3.82 18.44
C ILE A 61 -0.51 4.12 17.45
N LEU A 62 0.74 3.89 17.84
CA LEU A 62 1.88 4.08 16.93
C LEU A 62 1.82 3.14 15.72
N TYR A 63 1.39 1.89 15.92
CA TYR A 63 1.20 0.92 14.84
C TYR A 63 0.16 1.43 13.84
N LEU A 64 -1.00 1.88 14.33
CA LEU A 64 -2.07 2.44 13.50
C LEU A 64 -1.61 3.70 12.75
N LEU A 65 -0.92 4.62 13.43
CA LEU A 65 -0.37 5.83 12.80
C LEU A 65 0.68 5.53 11.73
N THR A 66 1.25 4.33 11.72
CA THR A 66 2.21 3.92 10.69
C THR A 66 1.52 3.21 9.52
N VAL A 67 0.63 2.26 9.83
CA VAL A 67 0.00 1.38 8.83
C VAL A 67 -1.14 2.06 8.09
N VAL A 68 -1.98 2.85 8.77
CA VAL A 68 -3.16 3.49 8.17
C VAL A 68 -2.78 4.51 7.08
N PRO A 69 -1.77 5.40 7.29
CA PRO A 69 -1.33 6.30 6.22
C PRO A 69 -0.73 5.55 5.04
N ALA A 70 0.07 4.51 5.27
CA ALA A 70 0.66 3.71 4.19
C ALA A 70 -0.42 3.01 3.34
N LEU A 71 -1.42 2.41 3.98
CA LEU A 71 -2.55 1.80 3.29
C LEU A 71 -3.35 2.84 2.49
N SER A 72 -3.65 3.99 3.10
CA SER A 72 -4.35 5.11 2.44
C SER A 72 -3.60 5.60 1.20
N LEU A 73 -2.26 5.75 1.30
CA LEU A 73 -1.42 6.13 0.18
C LEU A 73 -1.46 5.08 -0.94
N GLN A 74 -1.38 3.79 -0.62
CA GLN A 74 -1.50 2.74 -1.64
C GLN A 74 -2.86 2.77 -2.34
N ILE A 75 -3.95 2.91 -1.58
CA ILE A 75 -5.31 3.01 -2.15
C ILE A 75 -5.41 4.21 -3.09
N PHE A 76 -4.89 5.38 -2.67
CA PHE A 76 -4.87 6.58 -3.49
C PHE A 76 -4.08 6.39 -4.80
N LEU A 77 -2.94 5.69 -4.75
CA LEU A 77 -2.12 5.38 -5.91
C LEU A 77 -2.76 4.33 -6.84
N ILE A 78 -3.58 3.43 -6.30
CA ILE A 78 -4.32 2.42 -7.08
C ILE A 78 -5.56 3.01 -7.74
N PHE A 79 -6.23 3.97 -7.10
CA PHE A 79 -7.48 4.58 -7.56
C PHE A 79 -7.50 5.02 -9.04
N PRO A 80 -6.48 5.74 -9.57
CA PRO A 80 -6.46 6.16 -10.99
C PRO A 80 -6.27 5.00 -11.98
N HIS A 81 -5.94 3.80 -11.51
CA HIS A 81 -5.77 2.60 -12.34
C HIS A 81 -6.92 1.60 -12.20
N THR A 82 -7.83 1.80 -11.24
CA THR A 82 -9.11 1.10 -11.16
C THR A 82 -10.15 1.77 -12.06
N VAL A 83 -11.16 0.99 -12.48
CA VAL A 83 -12.17 1.20 -13.55
C VAL A 83 -12.85 2.60 -13.63
N ALA A 84 -12.67 3.48 -12.64
CA ALA A 84 -13.19 4.85 -12.63
C ALA A 84 -12.37 5.85 -13.47
N ALA A 85 -11.22 5.46 -14.02
CA ALA A 85 -10.50 6.32 -14.96
C ALA A 85 -11.26 6.40 -16.30
N PRO A 86 -11.60 7.61 -16.80
CA PRO A 86 -12.27 7.75 -18.09
C PRO A 86 -11.37 7.14 -19.16
N ASN A 87 -11.91 6.13 -19.86
CA ASN A 87 -11.25 5.48 -20.98
C ASN A 87 -10.79 6.55 -21.97
N GLN A 88 -9.49 6.84 -22.00
CA GLN A 88 -8.84 7.57 -23.08
C GLN A 88 -8.75 6.60 -24.28
N LEU A 89 -9.91 6.25 -24.84
CA LEU A 89 -9.97 5.62 -26.16
C LEU A 89 -9.49 6.68 -27.14
N MET A 90 -8.18 6.67 -27.43
CA MET A 90 -7.67 7.25 -28.66
C MET A 90 -8.42 6.56 -29.79
N LYS A 91 -9.35 7.31 -30.44
CA LYS A 91 -9.94 6.89 -31.71
C LYS A 91 -8.78 6.57 -32.65
N ALA A 92 -8.59 5.30 -32.95
CA ALA A 92 -7.75 4.90 -34.07
C ALA A 92 -8.40 5.53 -35.32
N SER A 93 -7.79 6.58 -35.86
CA SER A 93 -8.13 7.10 -37.17
C SER A 93 -7.78 6.01 -38.18
N VAL A 94 -8.81 5.36 -38.73
CA VAL A 94 -8.70 4.50 -39.89
C VAL A 94 -8.23 5.39 -41.05
N HIS A 95 -6.99 5.18 -41.50
CA HIS A 95 -6.47 5.67 -42.76
C HIS A 95 -6.23 4.50 -43.68
#